data_AF-A0A0V0X7J0-F1
#
_entry.id   AF-A0A0V0X7J0-F1
#
_cell.length_a   1.000
_cell.length_b   1.000
_cell.length_c   1.000
_cell.angle_alpha   90.00
_cell.angle_beta   90.00
_cell.angle_gamma   90.00
#
_symmetry.space_group_name_H-M   'P 1'
#
loop_
_entity.id
_entity.type
_entity.pdbx_description
1 polymer ?
#
loop_
_entity_poly.entity_id
_entity_poly.type
_entity_poly.pdbx_seq_one_letter_code
_entity_poly.pdbx_strand_id
1 'polypeptide(L)' 'MRAIGTIRPYRSNGAGAVMLPDKQLMEQKRGAFDFRSDRNVYIAKWHDNSIVRIASNFMTHSPLRKTQ' A
#
# COMPACT_ATOMS: atom_id res chain seq x y z
N MET A 1 -17.92 -3.77 9.41
CA MET A 1 -17.57 -4.53 8.18
C MET A 1 -16.07 -4.40 7.94
N ARG A 2 -15.38 -5.49 7.59
CA ARG A 2 -13.97 -5.45 7.17
C ARG A 2 -13.90 -5.53 5.65
N ALA A 3 -13.03 -4.76 5.03
CA ALA A 3 -12.89 -4.68 3.59
C ALA A 3 -11.43 -4.49 3.20
N ILE A 4 -11.05 -5.16 2.13
CA ILE A 4 -9.78 -4.98 1.43
C ILE A 4 -10.07 -4.92 -0.06
N GLY A 5 -9.37 -4.06 -0.77
CA GLY A 5 -9.52 -3.96 -2.21
C GLY A 5 -8.42 -3.16 -2.87
N THR A 6 -8.27 -3.38 -4.17
CA THR A 6 -7.42 -2.53 -5.00
C THR A 6 -8.07 -1.18 -5.23
N ILE A 7 -7.27 -0.11 -5.25
CA ILE A 7 -7.77 1.24 -5.54
C ILE A 7 -7.07 1.84 -6.75
N ARG A 8 -7.80 2.67 -7.50
CA ARG A 8 -7.23 3.43 -8.62
C ARG A 8 -6.24 4.50 -8.10
N PRO A 9 -5.28 4.92 -8.95
CA PRO A 9 -4.51 6.14 -8.69
C PRO A 9 -5.43 7.32 -8.36
N TYR A 10 -4.97 8.22 -7.50
CA TYR A 10 -5.71 9.42 -7.07
C TYR A 10 -6.98 9.17 -6.22
N ARG A 11 -7.27 7.91 -5.85
CA ARG A 11 -8.39 7.54 -4.95
C ARG A 11 -7.94 7.22 -3.52
N SER A 12 -6.77 7.70 -3.12
CA SER A 12 -6.19 7.48 -1.78
C SER A 12 -6.41 8.64 -0.80
N ASN A 13 -7.34 9.56 -1.10
CA ASN A 13 -7.68 10.71 -0.24
C ASN A 13 -6.46 11.51 0.28
N GLY A 14 -5.52 11.82 -0.61
CA GLY A 14 -4.30 12.57 -0.26
C GLY A 14 -3.16 11.73 0.34
N ALA A 15 -3.40 10.47 0.74
CA ALA A 15 -2.33 9.61 1.27
C ALA A 15 -1.18 9.41 0.27
N GLY A 16 -1.46 9.50 -1.03
CA GLY A 16 -0.43 9.45 -2.08
C GLY A 16 0.61 10.57 -2.00
N ALA A 17 0.28 11.73 -1.41
CA ALA A 17 1.19 12.87 -1.29
C ALA A 17 2.27 12.67 -0.20
N VAL A 18 1.99 11.80 0.78
CA VAL A 18 2.91 11.48 1.88
C VAL A 18 3.61 10.13 1.68
N MET A 19 3.35 9.46 0.56
CA MET A 19 4.00 8.22 0.15
C MET A 19 5.08 8.50 -0.89
N LEU A 20 6.03 7.58 -1.05
CA LEU A 20 7.08 7.66 -2.05
C LEU A 20 6.47 7.87 -3.44
N PRO A 21 6.91 8.83 -4.27
CA PRO A 21 6.39 9.01 -5.62
C PRO A 21 6.51 7.74 -6.48
N ASP A 22 5.54 7.51 -7.37
CA ASP A 22 5.51 6.29 -8.21
C ASP A 22 6.79 6.09 -9.01
N LYS A 23 7.33 7.15 -9.61
CA LYS A 23 8.59 7.08 -10.38
C LYS A 23 9.76 6.57 -9.51
N GLN A 24 9.90 7.13 -8.30
CA GLN A 24 10.94 6.73 -7.37
C GLN A 24 10.74 5.29 -6.86
N LEU A 25 9.49 4.83 -6.72
CA LEU A 25 9.21 3.44 -6.35
C LEU A 25 9.49 2.46 -7.50
N MET A 26 9.25 2.86 -8.76
CA MET A 26 9.55 2.07 -9.95
C MET A 26 11.05 1.94 -10.25
N GLU A 27 11.85 2.92 -9.80
CA GLU A 27 13.32 2.84 -9.86
C GLU A 27 13.89 1.80 -8.88
N GLN A 28 13.11 1.39 -7.87
CA GLN A 28 13.50 0.35 -6.93
C GLN A 28 13.24 -1.05 -7.49
N LYS A 29 13.88 -2.06 -6.87
CA LYS A 29 13.70 -3.46 -7.25
C LYS A 29 12.22 -3.88 -7.22
N ARG A 30 11.88 -4.85 -8.06
CA ARG A 30 10.58 -5.55 -8.01
C ARG A 30 10.33 -6.06 -6.59
N GLY A 31 9.13 -5.83 -6.07
CA GLY A 31 8.72 -6.11 -4.70
C GLY A 31 8.97 -4.97 -3.71
N ALA A 32 9.59 -3.86 -4.11
CA ALA A 32 9.66 -2.66 -3.28
C ALA A 32 8.25 -2.13 -2.96
N PHE A 33 8.04 -1.67 -1.74
CA PHE A 33 6.73 -1.19 -1.29
C PHE A 33 6.85 -0.02 -0.33
N ASP A 34 5.78 0.77 -0.26
CA ASP A 34 5.57 1.82 0.73
C ASP A 34 4.14 1.75 1.25
N PHE A 35 3.91 2.21 2.48
CA PHE A 35 2.60 2.17 3.11
C PHE A 35 2.37 3.35 4.04
N ARG A 36 1.09 3.66 4.24
CA ARG A 36 0.61 4.61 5.24
C ARG A 36 -0.62 4.04 5.94
N SER A 37 -0.78 4.39 7.20
CA SER A 37 -1.92 3.99 8.02
C SER A 37 -2.30 5.13 8.93
N ASP A 38 -3.60 5.40 9.04
CA ASP A 38 -4.17 6.31 10.05
C ASP A 38 -4.77 5.55 11.24
N ARG A 39 -4.43 4.25 11.38
CA ARG A 39 -4.98 3.26 12.34
C ARG A 39 -6.38 2.74 12.00
N ASN A 40 -7.15 3.42 11.15
CA ASN A 40 -8.47 2.97 10.69
C ASN A 40 -8.39 2.35 9.29
N VAL A 41 -7.58 2.94 8.42
CA VAL A 41 -7.36 2.56 7.05
C VAL A 41 -5.86 2.47 6.80
N TYR A 42 -5.48 1.36 6.19
CA TYR A 42 -4.15 1.04 5.72
C TYR A 42 -4.14 1.14 4.19
N ILE A 43 -3.19 1.90 3.64
CA ILE A 43 -2.94 1.99 2.21
C ILE A 43 -1.51 1.53 1.96
N ALA A 44 -1.36 0.54 1.08
CA ALA A 44 -0.06 0.12 0.57
C ALA A 44 0.02 0.34 -0.92
N LYS A 45 1.25 0.52 -1.40
CA LYS A 45 1.56 0.34 -2.80
C LYS A 45 2.89 -0.37 -2.97
N TRP A 46 3.01 -1.17 -4.02
CA TRP A 46 4.25 -1.87 -4.33
C TRP A 46 4.51 -1.89 -5.82
N HIS A 47 5.80 -1.96 -6.16
CA HIS A 47 6.31 -2.12 -7.50
C HIS A 47 6.35 -3.60 -7.85
N ASP A 48 5.48 -4.04 -8.76
CA ASP A 48 5.62 -5.34 -9.42
C ASP A 48 6.04 -5.11 -10.89
N ASN A 49 5.25 -5.54 -11.88
CA ASN A 49 5.40 -5.05 -13.26
C ASN A 49 4.86 -3.61 -13.44
N SER A 50 4.00 -3.18 -12.52
CA SER A 50 3.46 -1.81 -12.41
C SER A 50 3.18 -1.49 -10.95
N ILE A 51 2.77 -0.25 -10.66
CA ILE A 51 2.43 0.17 -9.29
C ILE A 51 1.01 -0.30 -8.95
N VAL A 52 0.92 -1.29 -8.06
CA VAL A 52 -0.34 -1.77 -7.49
C VAL A 52 -0.62 -1.04 -6.18
N ARG A 53 -1.89 -0.77 -5.90
CA ARG A 53 -2.35 -0.10 -4.67
C ARG A 53 -3.47 -0.88 -4.03
N ILE A 54 -3.42 -1.03 -2.72
CA ILE A 54 -4.50 -1.60 -1.92
C ILE A 54 -4.90 -0.63 -0.82
N ALA A 55 -6.19 -0.62 -0.49
CA ALA A 55 -6.70 -0.04 0.73
C ALA A 55 -7.37 -1.16 1.55
N SER A 56 -7.17 -1.12 2.85
CA SER A 56 -7.73 -2.09 3.79
C SER A 56 -8.09 -1.38 5.07
N ASN A 57 -9.23 -1.71 5.68
CA ASN A 57 -9.50 -1.32 7.07
C ASN A 57 -9.02 -2.37 8.08
N PHE A 58 -8.25 -3.36 7.62
CA PHE A 58 -7.56 -4.33 8.45
C PHE A 58 -6.11 -3.89 8.67
N MET A 59 -5.71 -3.78 9.93
CA MET A 59 -4.61 -2.92 10.38
C MET A 59 -3.25 -3.63 10.46
N THR A 60 -2.76 -4.29 9.40
CA THR A 60 -1.34 -4.71 9.40
C THR A 60 -0.79 -5.06 8.02
N HIS A 61 0.44 -4.61 7.75
CA HIS A 61 1.29 -5.01 6.61
C HIS A 61 2.17 -6.23 6.95
N SER A 62 2.29 -6.55 8.23
CA SER A 62 3.02 -7.70 8.74
C SER A 62 2.03 -8.83 9.02
N PRO A 63 2.38 -10.08 8.70
CA PRO A 63 1.51 -11.20 9.04
C PRO A 63 1.33 -11.28 10.57
N LEU A 64 0.10 -11.53 11.03
CA LEU A 64 -0.22 -11.64 12.48
C LEU A 64 0.58 -12.76 13.16
N ARG A 65 1.06 -13.73 12.39
CA ARG A 65 1.96 -14.80 12.81
C ARG A 65 3.02 -15.01 11.75
N LYS A 66 4.28 -15.16 12.17
CA LYS A 66 5.30 -15.77 11.31
C LYS A 66 4.98 -17.25 11.22
N THR A 67 4.94 -17.81 10.02
CA THR A 67 4.92 -19.26 9.85
C THR A 67 6.22 -19.80 10.44
N GLN A 68 6.09 -20.73 11.38
CA GLN A 68 7.22 -21.42 12.01
C GLN A 68 7.77 -22.48 11.06
#